data_AF-A0A958G7Q7-F1
#
_entry.id   AF-A0A958G7Q7-F1
#
_cell.length_a   1.000
_cell.length_b   1.000
_cell.length_c   1.000
_cell.angle_alpha   90.00
_cell.angle_beta   90.00
_cell.angle_gamma   90.00
#
_symmetry.space_group_name_H-M   'P 1'
#
loop_
_entity.id
_entity.type
_entity.pdbx_description
1 polymer ?
#
loop_
_entity_poly.entity_id
_entity_poly.type
_entity_poly.pdbx_seq_one_letter_code
_entity_poly.pdbx_strand_id
1 'polypeptide(L)'
;AVESWRRVNFDHNQTGFELRDRHAAIACRDCHKPVAVGTPREHLQIQGLARDCQSCHQDVHQGQFEHAALVGGKTVRTTDCSRCHSAYRWQPDKFDHNRHSRFPLEGGHEKVPCQDCHPKAERNGAVFAVYKPLGTECSNCHGK
;
A
#
# COMPACT_ATOMS: atom_id res chain seq x y z
N ALA A 1 -24.29 3.07 37.49
CA ALA A 1 -23.84 4.29 36.77
C ALA A 1 -22.45 3.99 36.22
N VAL A 2 -22.18 3.89 34.93
CA VAL A 2 -22.62 4.71 33.79
C VAL A 2 -22.69 3.86 32.51
N GLU A 3 -23.90 3.55 32.05
CA GLU A 3 -24.18 2.92 30.74
C GLU A 3 -24.05 3.90 29.56
N SER A 4 -23.36 5.02 29.73
CA SER A 4 -23.39 6.15 28.79
C SER A 4 -22.10 6.34 27.99
N TRP A 5 -21.23 5.34 27.88
CA TRP A 5 -20.23 5.30 26.81
C TRP A 5 -20.95 4.94 25.52
N ARG A 6 -21.74 5.89 25.02
CA ARG A 6 -22.46 5.85 23.75
C ARG A 6 -21.49 5.35 22.70
N ARG A 7 -21.71 4.12 22.24
CA ARG A 7 -21.19 3.64 20.96
C ARG A 7 -21.47 4.74 19.94
N VAL A 8 -20.43 5.37 19.42
CA VAL A 8 -20.57 6.26 18.27
C VAL A 8 -20.95 5.33 17.12
N ASN A 9 -22.25 5.25 16.85
CA ASN A 9 -22.77 4.45 15.75
C ASN A 9 -22.71 5.33 14.50
N PHE A 10 -21.54 5.40 13.88
CA PHE A 10 -21.33 6.08 12.61
C PHE A 10 -21.06 5.06 11.51
N ASP A 11 -21.86 5.12 10.46
CA ASP A 11 -21.74 4.21 9.31
C ASP A 11 -20.72 4.75 8.30
N HIS A 12 -19.58 4.08 8.20
CA HIS A 12 -18.51 4.46 7.28
C HIS A 12 -18.86 4.25 5.81
N ASN A 13 -19.91 3.47 5.48
CA ASN A 13 -20.38 3.30 4.11
C ASN A 13 -20.96 4.59 3.52
N GLN A 14 -21.29 5.56 4.37
CA GLN A 14 -21.72 6.90 3.96
C GLN A 14 -20.54 7.80 3.57
N THR A 15 -19.32 7.31 3.74
CA THR A 15 -18.08 8.00 3.38
C THR A 15 -17.47 7.35 2.14
N GLY A 16 -16.48 8.01 1.56
CA GLY A 16 -15.69 7.43 0.48
C GLY A 16 -14.61 6.45 0.96
N PHE A 17 -14.63 6.00 2.21
CA PHE A 17 -13.71 4.99 2.77
C PHE A 17 -14.50 3.94 3.55
N GLU A 18 -14.82 2.84 2.88
CA GLU A 18 -15.48 1.71 3.52
C GLU A 18 -14.49 0.93 4.40
N LEU A 19 -14.86 0.70 5.66
CA LEU A 19 -14.08 -0.13 6.57
C LEU A 19 -14.26 -1.60 6.20
N ARG A 20 -13.42 -2.08 5.27
CA ARG A 20 -13.34 -3.50 4.90
C ARG A 20 -12.17 -4.17 5.59
N ASP A 21 -12.27 -5.49 5.71
CA ASP A 21 -11.18 -6.35 6.12
C ASP A 21 -10.58 -5.95 7.49
N ARG A 22 -9.24 -5.81 7.57
CA ARG A 22 -8.54 -5.42 8.78
C ARG A 22 -8.86 -3.99 9.23
N HIS A 23 -9.26 -3.09 8.32
CA HIS A 23 -9.67 -1.73 8.67
C HIS A 23 -11.00 -1.70 9.45
N ALA A 24 -11.83 -2.75 9.37
CA ALA A 24 -13.02 -2.87 10.18
C ALA A 24 -12.73 -3.19 11.66
N ALA A 25 -11.51 -3.62 11.98
CA ALA A 25 -11.13 -4.12 13.30
C ALA A 25 -10.20 -3.18 14.10
N ILE A 26 -9.79 -2.04 13.53
CA ILE A 26 -8.92 -1.06 14.21
C ILE A 26 -9.74 -0.05 15.02
N ALA A 27 -9.12 0.59 16.00
CA ALA A 27 -9.81 1.58 16.81
C ALA A 27 -9.98 2.90 16.05
N CYS A 28 -11.04 3.66 16.34
CA CYS A 28 -11.30 4.95 15.67
C CYS A 28 -10.11 5.91 15.75
N ARG A 29 -9.39 5.89 16.88
CA ARG A 29 -8.22 6.76 17.15
C ARG A 29 -6.98 6.41 16.34
N ASP A 30 -6.92 5.20 15.79
CA ASP A 30 -5.77 4.75 15.01
C ASP A 30 -5.69 5.53 13.70
N CYS A 31 -6.85 5.91 13.14
CA CYS A 31 -6.98 6.81 12.00
C CYS A 31 -7.28 8.26 12.41
N HIS A 32 -8.29 8.47 13.25
CA HIS A 32 -8.74 9.81 13.64
C HIS A 32 -7.94 10.31 14.85
N LYS A 33 -6.94 11.16 14.60
CA LYS A 33 -6.05 11.63 15.66
C LYS A 33 -6.76 12.59 16.63
N PRO A 34 -6.44 12.53 17.94
CA PRO A 34 -6.87 13.54 18.90
C PRO A 34 -6.41 14.94 18.49
N VAL A 35 -7.29 15.92 18.66
CA VAL A 35 -7.03 17.34 18.46
C VAL A 35 -7.39 18.10 19.74
N ALA A 36 -6.52 19.02 20.12
CA ALA A 36 -6.76 19.92 21.24
C ALA A 36 -7.72 21.03 20.79
N VAL A 37 -8.81 21.22 21.54
CA VAL A 37 -9.82 22.26 21.24
C VAL A 37 -10.02 23.23 22.41
N GLY A 38 -8.98 23.43 23.21
CA GLY A 38 -9.04 24.35 24.36
C GLY A 38 -9.99 23.90 25.48
N THR A 39 -10.41 22.63 25.47
CA THR A 39 -11.21 22.03 26.55
C THR A 39 -10.43 20.87 27.19
N PRO A 40 -10.76 20.46 28.43
CA PRO A 40 -10.14 19.29 29.06
C PRO A 40 -10.42 17.96 28.35
N ARG A 41 -11.30 17.93 27.34
CA ARG A 41 -11.64 16.73 26.58
C ARG A 41 -10.99 16.77 25.20
N GLU A 42 -10.27 15.71 24.88
CA GLU A 42 -9.76 15.46 23.54
C GLU A 42 -10.92 15.19 22.56
N HIS A 43 -10.84 15.76 21.37
CA HIS A 43 -11.76 15.50 20.27
C HIS A 43 -11.02 14.76 19.17
N LEU A 44 -11.69 13.91 18.39
CA LEU A 44 -11.06 13.27 17.23
C LEU A 44 -11.32 14.09 15.97
N GLN A 45 -10.30 14.27 15.13
CA GLN A 45 -10.47 14.84 13.80
C GLN A 45 -11.17 13.82 12.88
N ILE A 46 -12.50 13.93 12.77
CA ILE A 46 -13.34 12.98 12.03
C ILE A 46 -13.47 13.26 10.53
N GLN A 47 -13.00 14.40 10.05
CA GLN A 47 -13.08 14.81 8.64
C GLN A 47 -11.72 15.16 8.05
N GLY A 48 -11.61 15.06 6.72
CA GLY A 48 -10.42 15.51 5.98
C GLY A 48 -9.25 14.52 5.99
N LEU A 49 -9.45 13.28 6.44
CA LEU A 49 -8.42 12.25 6.36
C LEU A 49 -8.23 11.80 4.90
N ALA A 50 -6.97 11.71 4.48
CA ALA A 50 -6.61 11.12 3.20
C ALA A 50 -6.97 9.62 3.18
N ARG A 51 -7.28 9.11 1.99
CA ARG A 51 -7.85 7.77 1.79
C ARG A 51 -6.97 6.87 0.94
N ASP A 52 -5.90 7.42 0.37
CA ASP A 52 -4.91 6.65 -0.35
C ASP A 52 -4.10 5.78 0.61
N CYS A 53 -3.61 4.64 0.13
CA CYS A 53 -2.91 3.69 0.98
C CYS A 53 -1.67 4.31 1.64
N GLN A 54 -1.00 5.21 0.92
CA GLN A 54 0.27 5.81 1.32
C GLN A 54 0.13 6.87 2.42
N SER A 55 -1.07 7.41 2.64
CA SER A 55 -1.32 8.34 3.74
C SER A 55 -1.19 7.70 5.12
N CYS A 56 -1.26 6.37 5.21
CA CYS A 56 -1.12 5.61 6.46
C CYS A 56 -0.06 4.50 6.38
N HIS A 57 0.11 3.86 5.21
CA HIS A 57 1.05 2.77 5.04
C HIS A 57 2.30 3.22 4.29
N GLN A 58 3.46 2.82 4.77
CA GLN A 58 4.72 3.06 4.08
C GLN A 58 4.83 2.20 2.83
N ASP A 59 5.32 2.79 1.73
CA ASP A 59 5.65 2.04 0.53
C ASP A 59 6.97 1.26 0.70
N VAL A 60 6.85 -0.05 0.95
CA VAL A 60 7.99 -0.97 1.05
C VAL A 60 8.68 -1.21 -0.30
N HIS A 61 8.02 -0.87 -1.42
CA HIS A 61 8.60 -1.00 -2.76
C HIS A 61 9.44 0.20 -3.16
N GLN A 62 9.58 1.20 -2.29
CA GLN A 62 10.53 2.29 -2.49
C GLN A 62 10.28 3.04 -3.81
N GLY A 63 9.02 3.32 -4.12
CA GLY A 63 8.60 4.12 -5.26
C GLY A 63 8.70 3.39 -6.61
N GLN A 64 9.07 2.10 -6.61
CA GLN A 64 9.19 1.36 -7.87
C GLN A 64 7.87 1.37 -8.63
N PHE A 65 6.73 1.24 -7.97
CA PHE A 65 5.43 1.17 -8.64
C PHE A 65 4.71 2.51 -8.77
N GLU A 66 5.40 3.63 -8.53
CA GLU A 66 4.81 4.95 -8.70
C GLU A 66 4.46 5.23 -10.17
N HIS A 67 3.30 5.83 -10.36
CA HIS A 67 2.87 6.44 -11.60
C HIS A 67 2.80 7.95 -11.44
N ALA A 68 3.32 8.67 -12.43
CA ALA A 68 3.22 10.11 -12.53
C ALA A 68 1.99 10.48 -13.36
N ALA A 69 1.07 11.23 -12.78
CA ALA A 69 -0.07 11.79 -13.47
C ALA A 69 -0.05 13.32 -13.35
N LEU A 70 -0.52 14.03 -14.38
CA LEU A 70 -0.74 15.46 -14.32
C LEU A 70 -2.14 15.73 -13.77
N VAL A 71 -2.23 16.35 -12.59
CA VAL A 71 -3.49 16.75 -11.96
C VAL A 71 -3.43 18.26 -11.75
N GLY A 72 -4.32 19.00 -12.43
CA GLY A 72 -4.35 20.47 -12.34
C GLY A 72 -3.02 21.16 -12.73
N GLY A 73 -2.32 20.61 -13.73
CA GLY A 73 -1.03 21.14 -14.21
C GLY A 73 0.17 20.80 -13.32
N LYS A 74 0.01 20.00 -12.26
CA LYS A 74 1.10 19.54 -11.40
C LYS A 74 1.31 18.05 -11.57
N THR A 75 2.58 17.63 -11.60
CA THR A 75 2.94 16.21 -11.58
C THR A 75 2.71 15.66 -10.18
N VAL A 76 1.78 14.73 -10.05
CA VAL A 76 1.51 13.98 -8.82
C VAL A 76 2.02 12.56 -9.02
N ARG A 77 2.81 12.08 -8.05
CA ARG A 77 3.30 10.71 -7.99
C ARG A 77 2.39 9.93 -7.04
N THR A 78 1.80 8.85 -7.53
CA THR A 78 0.91 8.00 -6.74
C THR A 78 1.21 6.54 -7.02
N THR A 79 1.00 5.69 -6.03
CA THR A 79 1.04 4.23 -6.20
C THR A 79 -0.35 3.66 -5.94
N ASP A 80 -0.93 3.00 -6.95
CA ASP A 80 -2.15 2.22 -6.75
C ASP A 80 -1.81 0.84 -6.18
N CYS A 81 -1.70 0.77 -4.85
CA CYS A 81 -1.42 -0.48 -4.15
C CYS A 81 -2.52 -1.53 -4.39
N SER A 82 -3.76 -1.09 -4.62
CA SER A 82 -4.94 -1.96 -4.73
C SER A 82 -4.98 -2.80 -6.00
N ARG A 83 -4.17 -2.43 -7.00
CA ARG A 83 -3.95 -3.20 -8.22
C ARG A 83 -3.32 -4.57 -7.94
N CYS A 84 -2.49 -4.67 -6.91
CA CYS A 84 -1.80 -5.91 -6.55
C CYS A 84 -2.24 -6.44 -5.18
N HIS A 85 -2.44 -5.56 -4.19
CA HIS A 85 -2.70 -5.94 -2.80
C HIS A 85 -4.19 -5.84 -2.44
N SER A 86 -4.68 -6.80 -1.65
CA SER A 86 -5.94 -6.67 -0.92
C SER A 86 -5.72 -6.09 0.48
N ALA A 87 -6.71 -5.34 0.98
CA ALA A 87 -6.73 -4.85 2.36
C ALA A 87 -6.89 -5.98 3.41
N TYR A 88 -7.16 -7.21 2.96
CA TYR A 88 -7.36 -8.37 3.82
C TYR A 88 -6.07 -8.98 4.35
N ARG A 89 -5.15 -9.36 3.45
CA ARG A 89 -3.89 -10.02 3.83
C ARG A 89 -2.66 -9.18 3.52
N TRP A 90 -2.82 -8.09 2.77
CA TRP A 90 -1.73 -7.29 2.23
C TRP A 90 -0.69 -8.10 1.42
N GLN A 91 -1.03 -9.33 1.04
CA GLN A 91 -0.28 -10.08 0.05
C GLN A 91 -0.64 -9.55 -1.35
N PRO A 92 0.25 -9.64 -2.34
CA PRO A 92 -0.04 -9.20 -3.69
C PRO A 92 -0.91 -10.24 -4.43
N ASP A 93 -2.06 -10.60 -3.87
CA ASP A 93 -2.93 -11.68 -4.36
C ASP A 93 -3.54 -11.43 -5.75
N LYS A 94 -3.58 -10.17 -6.18
CA LYS A 94 -4.03 -9.79 -7.53
C LYS A 94 -2.88 -9.71 -8.54
N PHE A 95 -1.64 -9.83 -8.08
CA PHE A 95 -0.48 -9.80 -8.97
C PHE A 95 -0.23 -11.18 -9.58
N ASP A 96 -0.36 -11.25 -10.89
CA ASP A 96 0.08 -12.38 -11.71
C ASP A 96 1.35 -11.98 -12.47
N HIS A 97 2.47 -12.67 -12.21
CA HIS A 97 3.76 -12.36 -12.83
C HIS A 97 3.71 -12.49 -14.36
N ASN A 98 3.00 -13.48 -14.90
CA ASN A 98 2.96 -13.75 -16.33
C ASN A 98 2.06 -12.75 -17.07
N ARG A 99 1.07 -12.16 -16.38
CA ARG A 99 0.18 -11.14 -16.95
C ARG A 99 0.64 -9.72 -16.74
N HIS A 100 1.34 -9.45 -15.63
CA HIS A 100 1.64 -8.08 -15.19
C HIS A 100 3.12 -7.73 -15.26
N SER A 101 4.00 -8.68 -15.58
CA SER A 101 5.42 -8.41 -15.85
C SER A 101 5.74 -8.50 -17.34
N ARG A 102 6.97 -8.13 -17.70
CA ARG A 102 7.48 -8.24 -19.08
C ARG A 102 8.17 -9.57 -19.36
N PHE A 103 8.31 -10.43 -18.36
CA PHE A 103 9.01 -11.70 -18.48
C PHE A 103 8.12 -12.83 -17.96
N PRO A 104 7.56 -13.67 -18.85
CA PRO A 104 6.78 -14.81 -18.42
C PRO A 104 7.70 -15.86 -17.78
N LEU A 105 7.29 -16.35 -16.60
CA LEU A 105 7.89 -17.50 -15.94
C LEU A 105 7.29 -18.76 -16.57
N GLU A 106 8.00 -19.31 -17.55
CA GLU A 106 7.61 -20.52 -18.26
C GLU A 106 8.74 -21.56 -18.18
N GLY A 107 8.37 -22.83 -18.15
CA GLY A 107 9.32 -23.94 -18.21
C GLY A 107 10.32 -23.92 -17.06
N GLY A 108 11.62 -23.80 -17.37
CA GLY A 108 12.68 -23.78 -16.36
C GLY A 108 12.62 -22.57 -15.41
N HIS A 109 12.10 -21.43 -15.89
CA HIS A 109 12.06 -20.19 -15.11
C HIS A 109 11.00 -20.19 -14.01
N GLU A 110 9.98 -21.05 -14.08
CA GLU A 110 8.94 -21.20 -13.04
C GLU A 110 9.50 -21.60 -11.68
N LYS A 111 10.65 -22.27 -11.68
CA LYS A 111 11.28 -22.82 -10.47
C LYS A 111 12.44 -21.96 -9.97
N VAL A 112 12.78 -20.87 -10.69
CA VAL A 112 13.87 -19.99 -10.29
C VAL A 112 13.43 -19.18 -9.07
N PRO A 113 14.22 -19.18 -7.97
CA PRO A 113 13.94 -18.36 -6.81
C PRO A 113 13.82 -16.88 -7.17
N CYS A 114 12.81 -16.19 -6.62
CA CYS A 114 12.51 -14.80 -6.96
C CYS A 114 13.74 -13.87 -6.80
N GLN A 115 14.55 -14.09 -5.76
CA GLN A 115 15.71 -13.25 -5.46
C GLN A 115 16.86 -13.37 -6.47
N ASP A 116 16.87 -14.43 -7.28
CA ASP A 116 17.90 -14.64 -8.30
C ASP A 116 17.71 -13.67 -9.48
N CYS A 117 16.47 -13.21 -9.69
CA CYS A 117 16.14 -12.12 -10.61
C CYS A 117 15.88 -10.78 -9.91
N HIS A 118 15.34 -10.80 -8.69
CA HIS A 118 14.97 -9.62 -7.90
C HIS A 118 15.94 -9.40 -6.73
N PRO A 119 17.12 -8.83 -6.98
CA PRO A 119 18.11 -8.62 -5.94
C PRO A 119 17.60 -7.63 -4.88
N LYS A 120 18.14 -7.74 -3.67
CA LYS A 120 17.90 -6.75 -2.63
C LYS A 120 18.78 -5.52 -2.86
N ALA A 121 18.22 -4.35 -2.63
CA ALA A 121 18.93 -3.09 -2.55
C ALA A 121 18.59 -2.39 -1.24
N GLU A 122 19.38 -1.39 -0.86
CA GLU A 122 19.12 -0.55 0.31
C GLU A 122 18.98 0.90 -0.13
N ARG A 123 17.97 1.59 0.40
CA ARG A 123 17.78 3.03 0.22
C ARG A 123 17.19 3.63 1.48
N ASN A 124 17.76 4.72 1.96
CA ASN A 124 17.32 5.43 3.17
C ASN A 124 17.19 4.50 4.40
N GLY A 125 18.11 3.53 4.54
CA GLY A 125 18.09 2.55 5.64
C GLY A 125 17.02 1.47 5.53
N ALA A 126 16.29 1.38 4.41
CA ALA A 126 15.32 0.32 4.14
C ALA A 126 15.85 -0.63 3.06
N VAL A 127 15.86 -1.94 3.37
CA VAL A 127 16.20 -3.00 2.41
C VAL A 127 14.93 -3.44 1.67
N PHE A 128 14.98 -3.48 0.34
CA PHE A 128 13.84 -3.81 -0.51
C PHE A 128 14.27 -4.64 -1.72
N ALA A 129 13.35 -5.44 -2.28
CA ALA A 129 13.58 -6.17 -3.51
C ALA A 129 13.43 -5.25 -4.74
N VAL A 130 14.36 -5.35 -5.69
CA VAL A 130 14.33 -4.61 -6.95
C VAL A 130 13.50 -5.39 -7.97
N TYR A 131 12.33 -4.86 -8.30
CA TYR A 131 11.41 -5.39 -9.31
C TYR A 131 11.57 -4.72 -10.68
N LYS A 132 11.98 -3.44 -10.73
CA LYS A 132 12.29 -2.77 -12.01
C LYS A 132 13.22 -1.56 -11.85
N PRO A 133 13.99 -1.22 -12.91
CA PRO A 133 14.14 -1.98 -14.15
C PRO A 133 15.00 -3.24 -13.96
N LEU A 134 14.65 -4.31 -14.67
CA LEU A 134 15.44 -5.53 -14.81
C LEU A 134 15.60 -5.86 -16.29
N GLY A 135 16.78 -6.33 -16.67
CA GLY A 135 17.02 -6.82 -18.02
C GLY A 135 16.24 -8.12 -18.27
N THR A 136 15.61 -8.24 -19.43
CA THR A 136 14.82 -9.42 -19.82
C THR A 136 15.50 -10.29 -20.89
N GLU A 137 16.70 -9.90 -21.32
CA GLU A 137 17.49 -10.66 -22.31
C GLU A 137 18.18 -11.85 -21.64
N CYS A 138 18.32 -12.95 -22.38
CA CYS A 138 18.89 -14.21 -21.89
C CYS A 138 20.30 -14.01 -21.28
N SER A 139 21.11 -13.16 -21.91
CA SER A 139 22.49 -12.83 -21.50
C SER A 139 22.58 -12.19 -20.11
N ASN A 140 21.51 -11.53 -19.63
CA ASN A 140 21.50 -10.93 -18.30
C ASN A 140 21.61 -11.97 -17.18
N CYS A 141 21.30 -13.24 -17.46
CA CYS A 141 21.32 -14.32 -16.47
C CYS A 141 22.14 -15.55 -16.90
N HIS A 142 22.13 -15.91 -18.19
CA HIS A 142 22.68 -17.18 -18.72
C HIS A 142 24.05 -17.04 -19.41
N GLY A 143 24.80 -15.98 -19.14
CA GLY A 143 26.09 -15.67 -19.80
C GLY A 143 27.25 -15.41 -18.85
N LYS A 144 27.20 -15.93 -17.62
CA LYS A 144 28.30 -15.85 -16.65
C LYS A 144 29.25 -17.04 -16.76
#